data_AF-F4RJ39-F1
#
_entry.id   AF-F4RJ39-F1
#
_cell.length_a   1.000
_cell.length_b   1.000
_cell.length_c   1.000
_cell.angle_alpha   90.00
_cell.angle_beta   90.00
_cell.angle_gamma   90.00
#
_symmetry.space_group_name_H-M   'P 1'
#
loop_
_entity.id
_entity.type
_entity.pdbx_description
1 polymer ?
#
loop_
_entity_poly.entity_id
_entity_poly.type
_entity_poly.pdbx_seq_one_letter_code
_entity_poly.pdbx_strand_id
1 'polypeptide(L)'
;MVNKSSRVEQANVGDYLSISKLALEKHHILYVDEIFAEFIVITIPPLELVPNSVQFASRSKNPLGSLDRVKDLTSTYNQGLMKLQSDKIRVLDIVPFWSDIASNPKEYGFAHVKKACLGGGKVCPNPVAYMYWDSLHPTTTMHEIIAKQVHGYLEKIV
;
A
#
# COMPACT_ATOMS: atom_id res chain seq x y z
N MET A 1 48.75 -33.71 48.40
CA MET A 1 47.31 -33.81 48.10
C MET A 1 46.88 -32.56 47.34
N VAL A 2 45.90 -32.75 46.47
CA VAL A 2 45.54 -32.00 45.26
C VAL A 2 45.03 -30.56 45.52
N ASN A 3 45.40 -29.62 44.65
CA ASN A 3 44.57 -28.45 44.38
C ASN A 3 44.27 -28.42 42.86
N LYS A 4 43.01 -28.66 42.48
CA LYS A 4 42.54 -28.73 41.09
C LYS A 4 41.59 -27.56 40.83
N SER A 5 41.96 -26.78 39.82
CA SER A 5 41.21 -25.69 39.18
C SER A 5 39.73 -26.03 38.95
N SER A 6 38.83 -25.12 39.38
CA SER A 6 37.41 -25.15 39.04
C SER A 6 37.21 -24.70 37.59
N ARG A 7 36.96 -25.67 36.71
CA ARG A 7 36.57 -25.44 35.31
C ARG A 7 35.10 -25.05 35.28
N VAL A 8 34.78 -23.88 34.73
CA VAL A 8 33.40 -23.52 34.35
C VAL A 8 32.96 -24.51 33.28
N GLU A 9 31.90 -25.26 33.56
CA GLU A 9 31.29 -26.20 32.63
C GLU A 9 30.64 -25.38 31.50
N GLN A 10 31.19 -25.48 30.30
CA GLN A 10 30.59 -24.85 29.12
C GLN A 10 29.29 -25.59 28.81
N ALA A 11 28.16 -24.92 29.01
CA ALA A 11 26.86 -25.42 28.55
C ALA A 11 26.95 -25.74 27.05
N ASN A 12 26.48 -26.93 26.69
CA ASN A 12 26.61 -27.43 25.33
C ASN A 12 25.60 -26.70 24.43
N VAL A 13 25.92 -26.49 23.15
CA VAL A 13 25.06 -25.73 22.22
C VAL A 13 23.65 -26.35 22.10
N GLY A 14 23.51 -27.65 22.33
CA GLY A 14 22.22 -28.36 22.37
C GLY A 14 21.30 -27.96 23.54
N ASP A 15 21.86 -27.48 24.64
CA ASP A 15 21.10 -27.07 25.82
C ASP A 15 20.44 -25.69 25.58
N TYR A 16 21.09 -24.82 24.81
CA TYR A 16 20.49 -23.54 24.40
C TYR A 16 19.30 -23.71 23.45
N LEU A 17 19.41 -24.66 22.51
CA LEU A 17 18.34 -24.96 21.54
C LEU A 17 17.08 -25.54 22.18
N SER A 18 17.23 -26.33 23.25
CA SER A 18 16.11 -26.92 23.97
C SER A 18 15.44 -25.92 24.91
N ILE A 19 16.22 -25.07 25.58
CA ILE A 19 15.68 -23.98 26.42
C ILE A 19 14.97 -22.94 25.58
N SER A 20 15.50 -22.59 24.40
CA SER A 20 14.81 -21.69 23.46
C SER A 20 13.50 -22.30 22.97
N LYS A 21 13.47 -23.59 22.61
CA LYS A 21 12.23 -24.28 22.21
C LYS A 21 11.16 -24.28 23.29
N LEU A 22 11.54 -24.55 24.55
CA LEU A 22 10.64 -24.54 25.70
C LEU A 22 10.13 -23.15 26.06
N ALA A 23 10.94 -22.10 25.88
CA ALA A 23 10.50 -20.72 26.02
C ALA A 23 9.54 -20.31 24.87
N LEU A 24 9.77 -20.80 23.66
CA LEU A 24 8.98 -20.50 22.46
C LEU A 24 7.59 -21.16 22.47
N GLU A 25 7.48 -22.42 22.91
CA GLU A 25 6.19 -23.12 23.02
C GLU A 25 5.27 -22.52 24.10
N LYS A 26 5.85 -21.93 25.15
CA LYS A 26 5.10 -21.36 26.28
C LYS A 26 4.56 -19.95 26.02
N HIS A 27 5.02 -19.29 24.95
CA HIS A 27 4.69 -17.90 24.64
C HIS A 27 3.88 -17.69 23.35
N HIS A 28 3.34 -18.74 22.73
CA HIS A 28 2.55 -18.63 21.47
C HIS A 28 3.25 -17.78 20.39
N ILE A 29 4.58 -17.81 20.33
CA ILE A 29 5.31 -17.15 19.26
C ILE A 29 5.27 -18.11 18.08
N LEU A 30 4.32 -17.89 17.18
CA LEU A 30 4.24 -18.56 15.90
C LEU A 30 5.60 -18.41 15.21
N TYR A 31 6.15 -19.53 14.72
CA TYR A 31 7.27 -19.52 13.79
C TYR A 31 6.91 -18.60 12.62
N VAL A 32 7.61 -17.48 12.46
CA VAL A 32 7.53 -16.61 11.28
C VAL A 32 8.71 -16.91 10.35
N ASP A 33 9.03 -18.18 10.19
CA ASP A 33 9.85 -18.61 9.05
C ASP A 33 8.86 -18.84 7.89
N GLU A 34 8.63 -17.83 7.04
CA GLU A 34 8.63 -18.02 5.56
C GLU A 34 8.19 -16.85 4.66
N ILE A 35 7.68 -15.69 5.11
CA ILE A 35 7.67 -14.46 4.29
C ILE A 35 7.88 -13.23 5.19
N PHE A 36 9.02 -12.55 5.07
CA PHE A 36 9.20 -11.18 5.58
C PHE A 36 9.40 -10.26 4.38
N ALA A 37 8.30 -9.66 3.90
CA ALA A 37 8.42 -8.57 2.95
C ALA A 37 9.17 -7.41 3.63
N GLU A 38 10.33 -7.03 3.10
CA GLU A 38 11.09 -5.86 3.57
C GLU A 38 10.48 -4.56 3.05
N PHE A 39 9.88 -4.59 1.85
CA PHE A 39 9.28 -3.45 1.20
C PHE A 39 7.88 -3.76 0.67
N ILE A 40 6.99 -2.77 0.82
CA ILE A 40 5.72 -2.75 0.12
C ILE A 40 5.78 -1.62 -0.91
N VAL A 41 5.55 -2.00 -2.16
CA VAL A 41 5.40 -1.07 -3.27
C VAL A 41 3.91 -1.05 -3.63
N ILE A 42 3.34 0.14 -3.74
CA ILE A 42 1.99 0.30 -4.28
C ILE A 42 2.08 0.68 -5.75
N THR A 43 1.18 0.17 -6.58
CA THR A 43 0.99 0.73 -7.93
C THR A 43 0.58 2.19 -7.85
N ILE A 44 0.81 2.98 -8.91
CA ILE A 44 0.28 4.34 -8.96
C ILE A 44 -1.22 4.31 -9.30
N PRO A 45 -2.01 5.26 -8.82
CA PRO A 45 -3.43 5.30 -9.14
C PRO A 45 -3.67 5.54 -10.64
N PRO A 46 -4.84 5.16 -11.18
CA PRO A 46 -5.23 5.45 -12.56
C PRO A 46 -5.23 6.97 -12.82
N LEU A 47 -4.14 7.50 -13.37
CA LEU A 47 -3.93 8.94 -13.52
C LEU A 47 -4.86 9.57 -14.56
N GLU A 48 -5.50 8.79 -15.41
CA GLU A 48 -6.55 9.25 -16.31
C GLU A 48 -7.80 9.72 -15.56
N LEU A 49 -7.97 9.35 -14.29
CA LEU A 49 -9.13 9.71 -13.47
C LEU A 49 -8.94 11.00 -12.66
N VAL A 50 -7.70 11.48 -12.51
CA VAL A 50 -7.45 12.70 -11.70
C VAL A 50 -8.03 13.94 -12.40
N PRO A 51 -8.54 14.94 -11.65
CA PRO A 51 -9.20 16.09 -12.25
C PRO A 51 -8.33 16.87 -13.24
N ASN A 52 -7.01 16.92 -13.04
CA ASN A 52 -6.07 17.53 -13.99
C ASN A 52 -6.13 16.83 -15.37
N SER A 53 -5.99 15.51 -15.43
CA SER A 53 -6.00 14.76 -16.68
C SER A 53 -7.34 14.91 -17.42
N VAL A 54 -8.45 14.83 -16.69
CA VAL A 54 -9.80 15.04 -17.25
C VAL A 54 -9.95 16.45 -17.80
N GLN A 55 -9.50 17.47 -17.04
CA GLN A 55 -9.58 18.85 -17.49
C GLN A 55 -8.67 19.10 -18.71
N PHE A 56 -7.46 18.58 -18.72
CA PHE A 56 -6.53 18.70 -19.84
C PHE A 56 -7.10 18.05 -21.10
N ALA A 57 -7.57 16.81 -21.01
CA ALA A 57 -8.18 16.09 -22.13
C ALA A 57 -9.43 16.81 -22.67
N SER A 58 -10.24 17.44 -21.80
CA SER A 58 -11.41 18.23 -22.23
C SER A 58 -11.06 19.50 -23.01
N ARG A 59 -9.85 20.04 -22.82
CA ARG A 59 -9.37 21.29 -23.44
C ARG A 59 -8.41 21.05 -24.60
N SER A 60 -7.73 19.92 -24.61
CA SER A 60 -6.72 19.57 -25.60
C SER A 60 -7.37 19.02 -26.87
N LYS A 61 -6.99 19.56 -28.03
CA LYS A 61 -7.24 18.92 -29.34
C LYS A 61 -6.11 17.97 -29.76
N ASN A 62 -5.03 17.91 -28.96
CA ASN A 62 -3.88 17.06 -29.25
C ASN A 62 -4.16 15.62 -28.78
N PRO A 63 -4.10 14.61 -29.67
CA PRO A 63 -4.29 13.21 -29.30
C PRO A 63 -3.26 12.70 -28.28
N LEU A 64 -2.08 13.32 -28.17
CA LEU A 64 -1.10 13.01 -27.12
C LEU A 64 -1.58 13.37 -25.71
N GLY A 65 -2.64 14.18 -25.59
CA GLY A 65 -3.27 14.55 -24.34
C GLY A 65 -4.54 13.77 -24.00
N SER A 66 -4.84 12.69 -24.72
CA SER A 66 -6.05 11.90 -24.48
C SER A 66 -5.96 11.13 -23.16
N LEU A 67 -7.14 10.86 -22.56
CA LEU A 67 -7.22 10.00 -21.38
C LEU A 67 -6.74 8.58 -21.66
N ASP A 68 -6.97 8.07 -22.88
CA ASP A 68 -6.49 6.76 -23.30
C ASP A 68 -4.96 6.69 -23.24
N ARG A 69 -4.26 7.75 -23.67
CA ARG A 69 -2.80 7.79 -23.62
C ARG A 69 -2.28 7.80 -22.17
N VAL A 70 -2.93 8.55 -21.29
CA VAL A 70 -2.59 8.59 -19.85
C VAL A 70 -2.82 7.23 -19.20
N LYS A 71 -3.93 6.57 -19.55
CA LYS A 71 -4.26 5.22 -19.11
C LYS A 71 -3.21 4.21 -19.56
N ASP A 72 -2.80 4.25 -20.83
CA ASP A 72 -1.78 3.35 -21.38
C ASP A 72 -0.44 3.50 -20.68
N LEU A 73 -0.01 4.75 -20.44
CA LEU A 73 1.22 5.04 -19.72
C LEU A 73 1.16 4.57 -18.26
N THR A 74 0.04 4.83 -17.58
CA THR A 74 -0.17 4.41 -16.19
C THR A 74 -0.19 2.89 -16.08
N SER A 75 -0.90 2.20 -16.99
CA SER A 75 -0.94 0.75 -17.08
C SER A 75 0.45 0.15 -17.35
N THR A 76 1.21 0.72 -18.30
CA THR A 76 2.58 0.27 -18.61
C THR A 76 3.51 0.43 -17.41
N TYR A 77 3.43 1.57 -16.71
CA TYR A 77 4.22 1.81 -15.50
C TYR A 77 3.87 0.82 -14.40
N ASN A 78 2.58 0.60 -14.13
CA ASN A 78 2.11 -0.34 -13.12
C ASN A 78 2.49 -1.79 -13.45
N GLN A 79 2.47 -2.20 -14.73
CA GLN A 79 3.00 -3.50 -15.15
C GLN A 79 4.50 -3.63 -14.85
N GLY A 80 5.26 -2.55 -14.94
CA GLY A 80 6.66 -2.51 -14.51
C GLY A 80 6.80 -2.69 -12.99
N LEU A 81 5.99 -1.98 -12.19
CA LEU A 81 5.98 -2.13 -10.74
C LEU A 81 5.61 -3.54 -10.30
N MET A 82 4.60 -4.17 -10.93
CA MET A 82 4.20 -5.54 -10.61
C MET A 82 5.32 -6.56 -10.81
N LYS A 83 6.29 -6.28 -11.71
CA LYS A 83 7.47 -7.14 -11.92
C LYS A 83 8.52 -7.04 -10.81
N LEU A 84 8.39 -6.09 -9.89
CA LEU A 84 9.28 -5.97 -8.72
C LEU A 84 8.95 -7.00 -7.62
N GLN A 85 7.81 -7.69 -7.73
CA GLN A 85 7.38 -8.73 -6.79
C GLN A 85 8.50 -9.77 -6.58
N SER A 86 8.84 -10.02 -5.32
CA SER A 86 9.85 -10.98 -4.88
C SER A 86 9.61 -11.39 -3.42
N ASP A 87 10.48 -12.21 -2.85
CA ASP A 87 10.41 -12.61 -1.44
C ASP A 87 10.55 -11.41 -0.48
N LYS A 88 11.27 -10.35 -0.91
CA LYS A 88 11.51 -9.13 -0.13
C LYS A 88 10.58 -7.97 -0.51
N ILE A 89 9.96 -8.00 -1.68
CA ILE A 89 9.14 -6.91 -2.20
C ILE A 89 7.75 -7.42 -2.50
N ARG A 90 6.76 -6.85 -1.82
CA ARG A 90 5.35 -7.11 -2.11
C ARG A 90 4.74 -5.93 -2.83
N VAL A 91 4.11 -6.20 -3.95
CA VAL A 91 3.45 -5.18 -4.75
C VAL A 91 1.95 -5.26 -4.53
N LEU A 92 1.37 -4.19 -3.98
CA LEU A 92 -0.07 -4.02 -3.84
C LEU A 92 -0.59 -3.26 -5.05
N ASP A 93 -1.43 -3.92 -5.85
CA ASP A 93 -2.14 -3.27 -6.93
C ASP A 93 -3.36 -2.50 -6.41
N ILE A 94 -3.29 -1.18 -6.49
CA ILE A 94 -4.35 -0.27 -6.03
C ILE A 94 -5.34 0.10 -7.13
N VAL A 95 -5.06 -0.21 -8.40
CA VAL A 95 -5.89 0.19 -9.55
C VAL A 95 -7.32 -0.38 -9.47
N PRO A 96 -7.53 -1.66 -9.09
CA PRO A 96 -8.88 -2.22 -9.02
C PRO A 96 -9.77 -1.48 -8.02
N PHE A 97 -9.31 -1.26 -6.79
CA PHE A 97 -10.13 -0.58 -5.78
C PHE A 97 -10.35 0.91 -6.12
N TRP A 98 -9.35 1.56 -6.74
CA TRP A 98 -9.49 2.95 -7.15
C TRP A 98 -10.58 3.10 -8.22
N SER A 99 -10.62 2.16 -9.18
CA SER A 99 -11.62 2.10 -10.25
C SER A 99 -13.01 1.75 -9.72
N ASP A 100 -13.07 0.90 -8.69
CA ASP A 100 -14.32 0.54 -8.01
C ASP A 100 -14.91 1.75 -7.28
N ILE A 101 -14.11 2.50 -6.52
CA ILE A 101 -14.55 3.75 -5.88
C ILE A 101 -15.07 4.77 -6.91
N ALA A 102 -14.38 4.90 -8.05
CA ALA A 102 -14.80 5.81 -9.11
C ALA A 102 -16.12 5.40 -9.77
N SER A 103 -16.41 4.09 -9.84
CA SER A 103 -17.63 3.53 -10.41
C SER A 103 -18.80 3.49 -9.42
N ASN A 104 -18.50 3.24 -8.15
CA ASN A 104 -19.45 3.00 -7.06
C ASN A 104 -19.26 3.96 -5.88
N PRO A 105 -19.19 5.29 -6.12
CA PRO A 105 -18.71 6.26 -5.11
C PRO A 105 -19.53 6.28 -3.82
N LYS A 106 -20.84 6.01 -3.92
CA LYS A 106 -21.75 6.03 -2.76
C LYS A 106 -21.43 4.93 -1.75
N GLU A 107 -20.94 3.78 -2.20
CA GLU A 107 -20.57 2.66 -1.32
C GLU A 107 -19.38 3.00 -0.42
N TYR A 108 -18.59 4.00 -0.83
CA TYR A 108 -17.41 4.49 -0.13
C TYR A 108 -17.63 5.87 0.52
N GLY A 109 -18.86 6.38 0.54
CA GLY A 109 -19.19 7.67 1.13
C GLY A 109 -18.82 8.90 0.30
N PHE A 110 -18.47 8.72 -0.98
CA PHE A 110 -18.18 9.82 -1.89
C PHE A 110 -19.42 10.27 -2.68
N ALA A 111 -19.54 11.58 -2.85
CA ALA A 111 -20.47 12.22 -3.79
C ALA A 111 -19.74 12.78 -5.03
N HIS A 112 -18.43 13.02 -4.94
CA HIS A 112 -17.65 13.69 -5.99
C HIS A 112 -16.31 13.00 -6.25
N VAL A 113 -16.26 12.20 -7.31
CA VAL A 113 -15.04 11.47 -7.75
C VAL A 113 -14.35 12.05 -8.98
N LYS A 114 -14.91 13.10 -9.60
CA LYS A 114 -14.36 13.75 -10.81
C LYS A 114 -14.03 15.23 -10.62
N LYS A 115 -14.17 15.75 -9.39
CA LYS A 115 -14.01 17.17 -9.06
C LYS A 115 -13.04 17.32 -7.89
N ALA A 116 -12.21 18.36 -7.95
CA ALA A 116 -11.42 18.83 -6.82
C ALA A 116 -12.32 19.52 -5.78
N CYS A 117 -12.04 19.33 -4.49
CA CYS A 117 -12.67 20.10 -3.41
C CYS A 117 -12.08 21.51 -3.28
N LEU A 118 -10.77 21.63 -3.39
CA LEU A 118 -10.02 22.88 -3.42
C LEU A 118 -10.02 23.43 -4.84
N GLY A 119 -10.74 24.53 -5.05
CA GLY A 119 -10.84 25.21 -6.34
C GLY A 119 -10.91 26.72 -6.17
N GLY A 120 -10.17 27.46 -6.99
CA GLY A 120 -10.17 28.93 -6.94
C GLY A 120 -9.77 29.51 -5.57
N GLY A 121 -8.91 28.81 -4.83
CA GLY A 121 -8.46 29.21 -3.49
C GLY A 121 -9.49 28.97 -2.37
N LYS A 122 -10.61 28.29 -2.64
CA LYS A 122 -11.63 27.97 -1.63
C LYS A 122 -11.81 26.47 -1.49
N VAL A 123 -12.00 26.03 -0.25
CA VAL A 123 -12.36 24.65 0.09
C VAL A 123 -13.86 24.45 -0.13
N CYS A 124 -14.26 23.31 -0.67
CA CYS A 124 -15.66 22.94 -0.84
C CYS A 124 -16.38 22.77 0.51
N PRO A 125 -17.73 22.89 0.56
CA PRO A 125 -18.47 22.82 1.83
C PRO A 125 -18.39 21.47 2.57
N ASN A 126 -18.14 20.36 1.86
CA ASN A 126 -18.06 19.03 2.44
C ASN A 126 -16.87 18.23 1.87
N PRO A 127 -15.64 18.46 2.37
CA PRO A 127 -14.44 17.79 1.85
C PRO A 127 -14.45 16.26 1.99
N VAL A 128 -15.14 15.72 2.99
CA VAL A 128 -15.15 14.27 3.23
C VAL A 128 -15.94 13.49 2.18
N ALA A 129 -16.84 14.15 1.44
CA ALA A 129 -17.58 13.56 0.33
C ALA A 129 -16.87 13.66 -1.03
N TYR A 130 -15.66 14.22 -1.08
CA TYR A 130 -14.85 14.33 -2.28
C TYR A 130 -13.72 13.30 -2.26
N MET A 131 -13.43 12.71 -3.41
CA MET A 131 -12.29 11.81 -3.56
C MET A 131 -10.98 12.58 -3.68
N TYR A 132 -11.01 13.76 -4.33
CA TYR A 132 -9.82 14.59 -4.60
C TYR A 132 -9.86 15.90 -3.83
N TRP A 133 -8.76 16.20 -3.14
CA TRP A 133 -8.53 17.48 -2.49
C TRP A 133 -8.31 18.57 -3.55
N ASP A 134 -7.33 18.42 -4.43
CA ASP A 134 -7.06 19.35 -5.53
C ASP A 134 -7.14 18.64 -6.90
N SER A 135 -6.45 19.13 -7.92
CA SER A 135 -6.47 18.54 -9.26
C SER A 135 -5.71 17.21 -9.39
N LEU A 136 -4.99 16.78 -8.34
CA LEU A 136 -4.17 15.57 -8.33
C LEU A 136 -4.34 14.76 -7.03
N HIS A 137 -4.31 15.42 -5.87
CA HIS A 137 -4.18 14.76 -4.58
C HIS A 137 -5.53 14.26 -4.03
N PRO A 138 -5.58 13.08 -3.39
CA PRO A 138 -6.78 12.59 -2.72
C PRO A 138 -7.10 13.37 -1.44
N THR A 139 -8.36 13.29 -0.99
CA THR A 139 -8.77 13.83 0.32
C THR A 139 -8.35 12.92 1.47
N THR A 140 -8.50 13.40 2.71
CA THR A 140 -8.31 12.57 3.91
C THR A 140 -9.18 11.31 3.91
N THR A 141 -10.44 11.39 3.47
CA THR A 141 -11.32 10.21 3.36
C THR A 141 -10.72 9.16 2.43
N MET A 142 -10.22 9.59 1.26
CA MET A 142 -9.61 8.67 0.31
C MET A 142 -8.27 8.12 0.83
N HIS A 143 -7.46 8.94 1.52
CA HIS A 143 -6.26 8.46 2.20
C HIS A 143 -6.55 7.42 3.30
N GLU A 144 -7.63 7.58 4.06
CA GLU A 144 -8.05 6.59 5.07
C GLU A 144 -8.42 5.25 4.41
N ILE A 145 -9.12 5.27 3.28
CA ILE A 145 -9.45 4.06 2.52
C ILE A 145 -8.17 3.39 2.01
N ILE A 146 -7.22 4.16 1.45
CA ILE A 146 -5.92 3.62 1.00
C ILE A 146 -5.18 2.96 2.17
N ALA A 147 -5.13 3.61 3.33
CA ALA A 147 -4.50 3.06 4.52
C ALA A 147 -5.14 1.73 4.96
N LYS A 148 -6.49 1.63 4.93
CA LYS A 148 -7.21 0.38 5.20
C LYS A 148 -6.90 -0.72 4.19
N GLN A 149 -6.76 -0.39 2.91
CA GLN A 149 -6.37 -1.36 1.88
C GLN A 149 -4.95 -1.87 2.09
N VAL A 150 -4.00 -0.98 2.40
CA VAL A 150 -2.61 -1.35 2.71
C VAL A 150 -2.56 -2.23 3.96
N HIS A 151 -3.28 -1.85 5.02
CA HIS A 151 -3.35 -2.62 6.25
C HIS A 151 -3.96 -4.01 6.04
N GLY A 152 -5.09 -4.12 5.36
CA GLY A 152 -5.71 -5.41 5.06
C GLY A 152 -4.91 -6.27 4.07
N TYR A 153 -4.05 -5.66 3.24
CA TYR A 153 -3.08 -6.40 2.44
C TYR A 153 -1.95 -6.95 3.31
N LEU A 154 -1.41 -6.13 4.22
CA LEU A 154 -0.39 -6.53 5.19
C LEU A 154 -0.83 -7.76 5.98
N GLU A 155 -2.04 -7.77 6.53
CA GLU A 155 -2.59 -8.91 7.31
C GLU A 155 -2.69 -10.23 6.53
N LYS A 156 -2.66 -10.20 5.19
CA LYS A 156 -2.73 -11.41 4.35
C LYS A 156 -1.36 -11.96 3.98
N ILE A 157 -0.29 -11.22 4.28
CA ILE A 157 1.05 -11.52 3.80
C ILE A 157 2.07 -11.72 4.92
N VAL A 158 1.70 -11.40 6.16
CA VAL A 158 2.33 -11.88 7.40
C VAL A 158 1.57 -13.09 7.94
#